data_AF-A0A941PED9-F1
#
_entry.id   AF-A0A941PED9-F1
#
_cell.length_a   1.000
_cell.length_b   1.000
_cell.length_c   1.000
_cell.angle_alpha   90.00
_cell.angle_beta   90.00
_cell.angle_gamma   90.00
#
_symmetry.space_group_name_H-M   'P 1'
#
loop_
_entity.id
_entity.type
_entity.pdbx_description
1 polymer ?
#
loop_
_entity_poly.entity_id
_entity_poly.type
_entity_poly.pdbx_seq_one_letter_code
_entity_poly.pdbx_strand_id
1 'polypeptide(L)' 'MSNHKQVAWKCRRGMLELDIVLNRFFEQQYDQLPFDQQQGFIRLLDQPDPILAKWLFGIDQPQDPEFIQLIALIK' A
#
# COMPACT_ATOMS: atom_id res chain seq x y z
N MET A 1 10.86 9.70 11.68
CA MET A 1 10.36 8.53 12.42
C MET A 1 8.93 8.30 12.01
N SER A 2 8.70 7.54 10.96
CA SER A 2 7.35 7.19 10.52
C SER A 2 6.75 6.25 11.57
N ASN A 3 5.65 6.68 12.18
CA ASN A 3 5.07 5.98 13.31
C ASN A 3 4.42 4.70 12.75
N HIS A 4 5.05 3.55 12.96
CA HIS A 4 4.64 2.25 12.41
C HIS A 4 3.14 1.96 12.70
N LYS A 5 2.64 2.40 13.86
CA LYS A 5 1.21 2.31 14.24
C LYS A 5 0.28 3.17 13.38
N GLN A 6 0.72 4.33 12.90
CA GLN A 6 -0.07 5.19 12.01
C GLN A 6 -0.24 4.53 10.64
N VAL A 7 0.82 3.90 10.11
CA VAL A 7 0.77 3.20 8.83
C VAL A 7 -0.13 1.96 8.93
N ALA A 8 0.03 1.16 9.99
CA ALA A 8 -0.87 0.04 10.27
C ALA A 8 -2.34 0.47 10.35
N TRP A 9 -2.62 1.64 10.94
CA TRP A 9 -3.98 2.18 11.00
C TRP A 9 -4.50 2.62 9.62
N LYS A 10 -3.65 3.21 8.76
CA LYS A 10 -4.01 3.56 7.37
C LYS A 10 -4.26 2.34 6.47
N CYS A 11 -3.74 1.18 6.84
CA CYS A 11 -4.05 -0.10 6.18
C CYS A 11 -5.46 -0.61 6.52
N ARG A 12 -6.09 -0.11 7.60
CA ARG A 12 -7.47 -0.47 7.97
C ARG A 12 -8.46 0.34 7.13
N ARG A 13 -9.11 -0.33 6.18
CA ARG A 13 -10.01 0.22 5.18
C ARG A 13 -11.45 -0.28 5.42
N GLY A 14 -12.39 0.20 4.61
CA GLY A 14 -13.78 -0.30 4.64
C GLY A 14 -14.01 -1.60 3.86
N MET A 15 -12.97 -2.14 3.22
CA MET A 15 -13.06 -3.27 2.29
C MET A 15 -12.10 -4.39 2.72
N LEU A 16 -12.67 -5.55 3.06
CA LEU A 16 -11.95 -6.68 3.66
C LEU A 16 -10.80 -7.20 2.78
N GLU A 17 -10.95 -7.16 1.46
CA GLU A 17 -9.90 -7.60 0.54
C GLU A 17 -8.69 -6.65 0.58
N LEU A 18 -8.94 -5.33 0.62
CA LEU A 18 -7.88 -4.33 0.79
C LEU A 18 -7.18 -4.50 2.14
N ASP A 19 -7.96 -4.70 3.21
CA ASP A 19 -7.42 -4.93 4.55
C ASP A 19 -6.47 -6.13 4.57
N ILE A 20 -6.86 -7.25 3.97
CA ILE A 20 -6.05 -8.47 3.97
C ILE A 20 -4.74 -8.25 3.19
N VAL A 21 -4.84 -7.68 1.99
CA VAL A 21 -3.67 -7.49 1.11
C VAL A 21 -2.69 -6.48 1.73
N LEU A 22 -3.19 -5.33 2.19
CA LEU A 22 -2.36 -4.28 2.77
C LEU A 22 -1.75 -4.70 4.10
N ASN A 23 -2.51 -5.36 5.00
CA ASN A 23 -1.95 -5.82 6.27
C ASN A 23 -0.92 -6.94 6.07
N ARG A 24 -1.17 -7.89 5.16
CA ARG A 24 -0.18 -8.94 4.86
C ARG A 24 1.13 -8.34 4.34
N PHE A 25 1.05 -7.40 3.40
CA PHE A 25 2.23 -6.72 2.88
C PHE A 25 2.94 -5.92 3.99
N PHE A 26 2.17 -5.21 4.80
CA PHE A 26 2.70 -4.43 5.91
C PHE A 26 3.46 -5.29 6.93
N GLU A 27 2.90 -6.42 7.35
CA GLU A 27 3.54 -7.29 8.34
C GLU A 27 4.76 -8.05 7.79
N GLN A 28 4.81 -8.34 6.49
CA GLN A 28 5.85 -9.19 5.90
C GLN A 28 6.98 -8.42 5.22
N GLN A 29 6.66 -7.32 4.53
CA GLN A 29 7.61 -6.62 3.67
C GLN A 29 7.94 -5.20 4.15
N TYR A 30 7.01 -4.49 4.81
CA TYR A 30 7.21 -3.07 5.11
C TYR A 30 8.45 -2.77 5.95
N ASP A 31 8.76 -3.59 6.96
CA ASP A 31 9.98 -3.44 7.78
C ASP A 31 11.28 -3.74 7.00
N GLN A 32 11.18 -4.48 5.90
CA GLN A 32 12.32 -4.80 5.02
C GLN A 32 12.50 -3.78 3.89
N LEU A 33 11.50 -2.93 3.63
CA LEU A 33 11.58 -1.92 2.59
C LEU A 33 12.59 -0.83 2.97
N PRO A 34 13.38 -0.32 2.01
CA PRO A 34 14.17 0.88 2.20
C PRO A 34 13.27 2.09 2.47
N PHE A 35 13.84 3.11 3.12
CA PHE A 35 13.11 4.29 3.57
C PHE A 35 12.32 4.98 2.45
N ASP A 36 12.87 5.05 1.23
CA ASP A 36 12.20 5.66 0.07
C ASP A 36 10.94 4.89 -0.32
N GLN A 37 10.99 3.56 -0.33
CA GLN A 37 9.82 2.72 -0.62
C GLN A 37 8.79 2.74 0.51
N GLN A 38 9.22 2.84 1.77
CA GLN A 38 8.31 3.07 2.89
C GLN A 38 7.56 4.40 2.73
N GLN A 39 8.25 5.47 2.32
CA GLN A 39 7.59 6.75 2.03
C GLN A 39 6.62 6.64 0.86
N GLY A 40 7.01 5.96 -0.23
CA GLY A 40 6.12 5.70 -1.36
C GLY A 40 4.88 4.91 -0.95
N PHE A 41 5.03 3.90 -0.08
CA PHE A 41 3.89 3.15 0.45
C PHE A 41 2.95 4.02 1.28
N ILE A 42 3.48 4.91 2.11
CA ILE A 42 2.65 5.87 2.88
C ILE A 42 1.87 6.80 1.93
N ARG A 43 2.50 7.29 0.84
CA ARG A 43 1.83 8.09 -0.19
C ARG A 43 0.77 7.30 -0.96
N LEU A 44 1.04 6.02 -1.22
CA LEU A 44 0.08 5.11 -1.83
C LEU A 44 -1.14 4.93 -0.93
N LEU A 45 -0.94 4.78 0.38
CA LEU A 45 -2.03 4.74 1.35
C LEU A 45 -2.80 6.09 1.49
N ASP A 46 -2.27 7.21 1.01
CA ASP A 46 -3.06 8.46 0.93
C ASP A 46 -4.07 8.46 -0.22
N GLN A 47 -4.01 7.46 -1.12
CA GLN A 47 -4.99 7.32 -2.20
C GLN A 47 -6.34 6.79 -1.70
N PRO A 48 -7.45 7.17 -2.37
CA PRO A 48 -8.78 6.64 -2.08
C PRO A 48 -8.88 5.12 -2.23
N ASP A 49 -9.63 4.48 -1.32
CA ASP A 49 -9.96 3.05 -1.35
C ASP A 49 -10.37 2.51 -2.73
N PRO A 50 -11.30 3.14 -3.48
CA PRO A 50 -11.71 2.62 -4.79
C PRO A 50 -10.59 2.67 -5.83
N ILE A 51 -9.61 3.56 -5.68
CA ILE A 51 -8.44 3.63 -6.58
C ILE A 51 -7.46 2.50 -6.24
N LEU A 52 -7.16 2.32 -4.95
CA LEU A 52 -6.30 1.23 -4.48
C LEU A 52 -6.86 -0.14 -4.86
N ALA A 53 -8.17 -0.33 -4.70
CA ALA A 53 -8.84 -1.56 -5.14
C ALA A 53 -8.62 -1.80 -6.63
N LYS A 54 -8.88 -0.79 -7.48
CA LYS A 54 -8.69 -0.95 -8.92
C LYS A 54 -7.27 -1.35 -9.29
N TRP A 55 -6.27 -0.77 -8.65
CA TRP A 55 -4.89 -1.10 -8.94
C TRP A 55 -4.47 -2.49 -8.44
N LEU A 56 -4.85 -2.86 -7.21
CA LEU A 56 -4.53 -4.16 -6.63
C LEU A 56 -5.24 -5.31 -7.37
N PHE A 57 -6.48 -5.09 -7.81
CA PHE A 57 -7.23 -6.06 -8.60
C PHE A 57 -6.88 -6.02 -10.11
N GLY A 58 -5.98 -5.13 -10.54
CA GLY A 58 -5.56 -5.01 -11.93
C GLY A 58 -6.65 -4.50 -12.88
N ILE A 59 -7.67 -3.83 -12.35
CA ILE A 59 -8.71 -3.13 -13.12
C ILE A 59 -8.14 -1.86 -13.75
N ASP A 60 -7.17 -1.23 -13.09
CA ASP A 60 -6.51 0.00 -13.53
C ASP A 60 -5.02 -0.01 -13.14
N GLN A 61 -4.21 0.92 -13.64
CA GLN A 61 -2.80 1.05 -13.29
C GLN A 61 -2.46 2.48 -12.85
N PRO A 62 -1.61 2.65 -11.82
CA PRO A 62 -1.12 3.97 -11.47
C PRO A 62 -0.24 4.52 -12.60
N GLN A 63 -0.30 5.83 -12.85
CA GLN A 63 0.58 6.50 -13.81
C GLN A 63 1.98 6.77 -13.25
N ASP A 64 2.11 6.79 -11.92
CA ASP A 64 3.35 7.07 -11.24
C ASP A 64 4.23 5.80 -11.18
N PRO A 65 5.46 5.83 -11.72
CA PRO A 65 6.34 4.67 -11.72
C PRO A 65 6.66 4.15 -10.31
N GLU A 66 6.68 5.02 -9.30
CA GLU A 66 6.87 4.62 -7.90
C GLU A 66 5.72 3.71 -7.42
N PHE A 67 4.48 4.06 -7.75
CA PHE A 67 3.31 3.27 -7.40
C PHE A 67 3.21 1.98 -8.21
N ILE A 68 3.61 1.98 -9.48
CA ILE A 68 3.67 0.76 -10.30
C ILE A 68 4.57 -0.29 -9.62
N GLN A 69 5.76 0.14 -9.18
CA GLN A 69 6.70 -0.75 -8.49
C GLN A 69 6.14 -1.24 -7.16
N LEU A 70 5.54 -0.37 -6.35
CA LEU A 70 4.96 -0.77 -5.06
C LEU A 70 3.81 -1.76 -5.22
N ILE A 71 2.93 -1.56 -6.20
CA ILE A 71 1.82 -2.48 -6.45
C ILE A 71 2.32 -3.82 -6.97
N ALA A 72 3.39 -3.82 -7.76
CA ALA A 72 4.06 -5.05 -8.16
C ALA A 72 4.72 -5.80 -6.98
N LEU A 73 5.13 -5.10 -5.91
CA LEU A 73 5.68 -5.72 -4.69
C LEU A 73 4.60 -6.26 -3.75
N ILE A 74 3.41 -5.63 -3.74
CA ILE A 74 2.27 -6.05 -2.92
C ILE A 74 1.59 -7.31 -3.48
N LYS A 75 1.61 -7.48 -4.80
CA LYS A 75 1.00 -8.59 -5.53
C LYS A 75 1.83 -9.87 -5.48
#